data_AF-A0A8C2J8N0-F1
#
_entry.id   AF-A0A8C2J8N0-F1
#
_cell.length_a   1.000
_cell.length_b   1.000
_cell.length_c   1.000
_cell.angle_alpha   90.00
_cell.angle_beta   90.00
_cell.angle_gamma   90.00
#
_symmetry.space_group_name_H-M   'P 1'
#
loop_
_entity.id
_entity.type
_entity.pdbx_description
1 polymer ?
#
loop_
_entity_poly.entity_id
_entity_poly.type
_entity_poly.pdbx_seq_one_letter_code
_entity_poly.pdbx_strand_id
1 'polypeptide(L)' 'MKLTISAFVLLICTAALLSTTEGNQKPGCRCRQQYPGPAIPAKKVLSLSVIPAGPNCKNEEIM' A
#
# COMPACT_ATOMS: atom_id res chain seq x y z
N MET A 1 -42.30 8.12 17.10
CA MET A 1 -40.93 7.97 17.62
C MET A 1 -40.19 6.71 17.15
N LYS A 2 -40.84 5.69 16.55
CA LYS A 2 -40.11 4.50 16.02
C LYS A 2 -39.41 4.75 14.68
N LEU A 3 -40.01 5.53 13.79
CA LEU A 3 -39.46 5.85 12.46
C LEU A 3 -38.18 6.68 12.52
N THR A 4 -38.09 7.59 13.48
CA THR A 4 -36.92 8.45 13.68
C THR A 4 -35.70 7.65 14.12
N ILE A 5 -35.86 6.71 15.07
CA ILE A 5 -34.77 5.86 15.56
C ILE A 5 -34.20 5.00 14.43
N SER A 6 -35.06 4.43 13.58
CA SER A 6 -34.63 3.65 12.42
C SER A 6 -33.83 4.48 11.42
N ALA A 7 -34.25 5.73 11.17
CA ALA A 7 -33.54 6.64 10.28
C ALA A 7 -32.16 7.03 10.83
N PHE A 8 -32.04 7.25 12.15
CA PHE A 8 -30.76 7.52 12.80
C PHE A 8 -29.79 6.34 12.70
N VAL A 9 -30.26 5.11 12.91
CA VAL A 9 -29.41 3.91 12.78
C VAL A 9 -28.91 3.76 11.34
N LEU A 10 -29.77 3.97 10.35
CA LEU A 10 -29.38 3.92 8.93
C LEU A 10 -28.34 4.98 8.58
N LEU A 11 -28.48 6.21 9.09
CA LEU A 11 -27.52 7.30 8.88
C LEU A 11 -26.16 7.01 9.53
N ILE A 12 -26.13 6.42 10.72
CA ILE A 12 -24.88 6.05 11.40
C ILE A 12 -24.16 4.94 10.62
N CYS A 13 -24.90 3.94 10.14
CA CYS A 13 -24.33 2.84 9.35
C CYS A 13 -23.77 3.32 8.01
N THR A 14 -24.46 4.22 7.30
CA THR A 14 -23.95 4.77 6.04
C THR A 14 -22.73 5.65 6.24
N ALA A 15 -22.70 6.47 7.31
CA ALA A 15 -21.53 7.27 7.66
C ALA A 15 -20.31 6.38 7.96
N ALA A 16 -20.48 5.31 8.73
CA ALA A 16 -19.39 4.38 9.04
C ALA A 16 -18.83 3.68 7.78
N LEU A 17 -19.70 3.27 6.85
CA LEU A 17 -19.28 2.66 5.58
C LEU A 17 -18.57 3.65 4.64
N LEU A 18 -18.95 4.93 4.68
CA LEU A 18 -18.32 5.98 3.88
C LEU A 18 -16.98 6.43 4.46
N SER A 19 -16.82 6.39 5.79
CA SER A 19 -15.57 6.74 6.47
C SER A 19 -14.42 5.76 6.23
N THR A 20 -14.66 4.56 5.71
CA THR A 20 -13.58 3.61 5.38
C THR A 20 -12.95 3.83 4.00
N THR A 21 -13.34 4.89 3.29
CA THR A 21 -12.79 5.24 1.96
C THR A 21 -11.64 6.26 2.03
N GLU A 22 -11.01 6.43 3.20
CA GLU A 22 -9.69 7.09 3.26
C GLU A 22 -8.63 6.20 2.60
N GLY A 23 -8.49 6.40 1.29
CA GLY A 23 -7.23 6.33 0.54
C GLY A 23 -6.29 5.20 0.94
N ASN A 24 -6.64 3.95 0.60
CA ASN A 24 -5.65 2.88 0.55
C ASN A 24 -4.75 3.07 -0.68
N GLN A 25 -4.00 4.16 -0.72
CA GLN A 25 -2.80 4.24 -1.53
C GLN A 25 -1.79 3.31 -0.88
N LYS A 26 -1.94 1.99 -1.09
CA LYS A 26 -0.89 1.04 -0.74
C LYS A 26 0.38 1.58 -1.38
N PRO A 27 1.41 1.95 -0.61
CA PRO A 27 2.65 2.36 -1.21
C PRO A 27 3.17 1.15 -1.97
N GLY A 28 3.09 1.20 -3.31
CA GLY A 28 3.61 0.14 -4.15
C GLY A 28 5.11 -0.03 -3.96
N CYS A 29 5.66 -1.04 -4.60
CA CYS A 29 7.10 -1.27 -4.66
C CYS A 29 7.86 0.02 -5.03
N ARG A 30 8.98 0.29 -4.35
CA ARG A 30 9.81 1.48 -4.61
C ARG A 30 10.54 1.36 -5.95
N CYS A 31 10.97 0.16 -6.31
CA CYS A 31 11.56 -0.17 -7.59
C CYS A 31 10.50 -0.10 -8.69
N ARG A 32 10.63 0.92 -9.55
CA ARG A 32 9.77 1.09 -10.73
C ARG A 32 10.23 0.25 -11.92
N GLN A 33 11.51 -0.07 -11.98
CA GLN A 33 12.12 -0.82 -13.08
C GLN A 33 13.30 -1.64 -12.54
N GLN A 34 13.47 -2.84 -13.11
CA GLN A 34 14.61 -3.70 -12.82
C GLN A 34 15.70 -3.47 -13.87
N TYR A 35 16.97 -3.47 -13.45
CA TYR A 35 18.09 -3.35 -14.38
C TYR A 35 18.14 -4.60 -15.29
N PRO A 36 17.95 -4.47 -16.61
CA PRO A 36 17.84 -5.62 -17.51
C PRO A 36 19.21 -6.11 -18.02
N GLY A 37 20.30 -5.44 -17.63
CA GLY A 37 21.64 -5.70 -18.14
C GLY A 37 22.37 -6.86 -17.44
N PRO A 38 23.66 -7.07 -17.78
CA PRO A 38 24.49 -8.08 -17.14
C PRO A 38 24.75 -7.76 -15.67
N ALA A 39 25.21 -8.73 -14.88
CA ALA A 39 25.51 -8.50 -13.46
C ALA A 39 26.42 -7.29 -13.24
N ILE A 40 25.99 -6.39 -12.34
CA ILE A 40 26.77 -5.22 -11.95
C ILE A 40 28.01 -5.71 -11.18
N PRO A 41 29.24 -5.36 -11.60
CA PRO A 41 30.44 -5.75 -10.86
C PRO A 41 30.39 -5.18 -9.44
N ALA A 42 30.61 -6.01 -8.42
CA ALA A 42 30.50 -5.62 -7.01
C ALA A 42 31.33 -4.37 -6.65
N LYS A 43 32.52 -4.22 -7.25
CA LYS A 43 33.40 -3.05 -7.09
C LYS A 43 32.80 -1.70 -7.55
N LYS A 44 31.72 -1.73 -8.34
CA LYS A 44 30.98 -0.55 -8.81
C LYS A 44 29.76 -0.24 -7.94
N VAL A 45 29.37 -1.15 -7.03
CA VAL A 45 28.24 -0.96 -6.11
C VAL A 45 28.73 -0.12 -4.93
N LEU A 46 28.19 1.09 -4.79
CA LEU A 46 28.55 2.01 -3.71
C LEU A 46 27.74 1.76 -2.43
N SER A 47 26.51 1.28 -2.59
CA SER A 47 25.58 0.97 -1.51
C SER A 47 24.63 -0.11 -2.01
N LEU A 48 24.14 -0.94 -1.09
CA LEU A 48 23.16 -1.98 -1.36
C LEU A 48 22.08 -1.91 -0.28
N SER A 49 20.82 -1.83 -0.69
CA SER A 49 19.66 -1.88 0.20
C SER A 49 18.79 -3.06 -0.19
N VAL A 50 18.39 -3.85 0.81
CA VAL A 50 17.46 -4.97 0.63
C VAL A 50 16.18 -4.67 1.40
N ILE A 51 15.06 -4.62 0.70
CA ILE A 51 13.73 -4.40 1.27
C ILE A 51 12.93 -5.69 1.08
N PRO A 52 12.60 -6.41 2.17
CA PRO A 52 11.86 -7.66 2.06
C PRO A 52 10.41 -7.42 1.60
N ALA A 53 9.83 -8.45 0.99
CA ALA A 53 8.41 -8.45 0.66
C ALA A 53 7.54 -8.25 1.91
N GLY A 54 6.44 -7.51 1.74
CA GLY A 54 5.54 -7.13 2.82
C GLY A 54 4.14 -6.72 2.34
N PRO A 55 3.30 -6.20 3.25
CA PRO A 55 1.91 -5.84 2.95
C PRO A 55 1.77 -4.75 1.88
N ASN A 56 2.83 -3.95 1.69
CA ASN A 56 2.89 -2.83 0.75
C ASN A 56 3.46 -3.24 -0.63
N CYS A 57 4.40 -4.17 -0.67
CA CYS A 57 5.01 -4.69 -1.90
C CYS A 57 5.26 -6.19 -1.76
N LYS A 58 4.75 -7.00 -2.70
CA LYS A 58 4.90 -8.47 -2.65
C LYS A 58 6.27 -8.97 -3.10
N ASN A 59 7.10 -8.08 -3.64
CA ASN A 59 8.42 -8.41 -4.16
C ASN A 59 9.48 -8.04 -3.13
N GLU A 60 10.54 -8.84 -3.07
CA GLU A 60 11.80 -8.40 -2.47
C GLU A 60 12.47 -7.41 -3.42
N GLU A 61 12.88 -6.26 -2.89
CA GLU A 61 13.52 -5.21 -3.65
C GLU A 61 15.00 -5.11 -3.27
N ILE A 62 15.87 -5.07 -4.27
CA ILE A 62 17.30 -4.84 -4.11
C ILE A 62 17.64 -3.57 -4.90
N MET A 63 18.15 -2.56 -4.20
CA MET A 63 18.50 -1.24 -4.74
C MET A 63 19.97 -0.93 -4.54
#